data_AF-A0A258QUL6-F1
#
_entry.id   AF-A0A258QUL6-F1
#
_cell.length_a   1.000
_cell.length_b   1.000
_cell.length_c   1.000
_cell.angle_alpha   90.00
_cell.angle_beta   90.00
_cell.angle_gamma   90.00
#
_symmetry.space_group_name_H-M   'P 1'
#
loop_
_entity.id
_entity.type
_entity.pdbx_description
1 polymer ?
#
loop_
_entity_poly.entity_id
_entity_poly.type
_entity_poly.pdbx_seq_one_letter_code
_entity_poly.pdbx_strand_id
1 'polypeptide(L)'
;EANSMFVFEVAGVCIAHLGHLHHVLTQDHIEALGRIDVVLAPVDGSYTLDIDGMRETLKAINAPLVIPMHYFSAWGLDRFLSRLGEEYAVVRQTSPTVMLARETLPTKPTVLVLPGR
;
A
#
# COMPACT_ATOMS: atom_id res chain seq x y z
N GLU A 1 9.70 -17.70 -4.00
CA GLU A 1 8.48 -17.94 -4.80
C GLU A 1 8.33 -16.82 -5.83
N ALA A 2 7.55 -17.04 -6.90
CA ALA A 2 7.30 -16.02 -7.92
C ALA A 2 6.17 -15.08 -7.46
N ASN A 3 6.41 -13.77 -7.50
CA ASN A 3 5.39 -12.75 -7.27
C ASN A 3 5.13 -12.00 -8.59
N SER A 4 3.87 -11.66 -8.86
CA SER A 4 3.49 -10.77 -9.96
C SER A 4 2.83 -9.53 -9.39
N MET A 5 3.42 -8.38 -9.69
CA MET A 5 2.83 -7.07 -9.40
C MET A 5 2.08 -6.60 -10.62
N PHE A 6 0.92 -5.97 -10.41
CA PHE A 6 0.09 -5.44 -11.48
C PHE A 6 -0.11 -3.95 -11.30
N VAL A 7 -0.02 -3.20 -12.39
CA VAL A 7 -0.41 -1.79 -12.43
C VAL A 7 -1.63 -1.67 -13.33
N PHE A 8 -2.68 -1.03 -12.80
CA PHE A 8 -3.89 -0.72 -13.53
C PHE A 8 -3.95 0.78 -13.73
N GLU A 9 -4.02 1.23 -14.97
CA GLU A 9 -4.32 2.62 -15.30
C GLU A 9 -5.77 2.71 -15.75
N VAL A 10 -6.59 3.43 -14.99
CA VAL A 10 -8.01 3.59 -15.29
C VAL A 10 -8.49 4.96 -14.84
N ALA A 11 -9.24 5.65 -15.71
CA ALA A 11 -9.75 7.00 -15.44
C ALA A 11 -8.66 8.00 -14.96
N GLY A 12 -7.43 7.85 -15.45
CA GLY A 12 -6.30 8.72 -15.08
C GLY A 12 -5.73 8.49 -13.68
N VAL A 13 -6.04 7.35 -13.05
CA VAL A 13 -5.48 6.91 -11.76
C VAL A 13 -4.67 5.64 -11.97
N CYS A 14 -3.43 5.63 -11.47
CA CYS A 14 -2.56 4.46 -11.50
C CYS A 14 -2.60 3.69 -10.18
N ILE A 15 -3.05 2.43 -10.21
CA ILE A 15 -3.18 1.56 -9.03
C ILE A 15 -2.19 0.41 -9.13
N ALA A 16 -1.26 0.30 -8.18
CA ALA A 16 -0.36 -0.82 -8.06
C ALA A 16 -0.89 -1.85 -7.05
N HIS A 17 -0.96 -3.12 -7.46
CA HIS A 17 -1.20 -4.26 -6.58
C HIS A 17 0.12 -5.02 -6.39
N LEU A 18 0.68 -4.98 -5.18
CA LEU A 18 2.01 -5.55 -4.92
C LEU A 18 2.04 -7.08 -4.80
N GLY A 19 0.87 -7.73 -4.82
CA GLY A 19 0.78 -9.18 -4.74
C GLY A 19 1.25 -9.70 -3.39
N HIS A 20 1.96 -10.82 -3.41
CA HIS A 20 2.57 -11.44 -2.24
C HIS A 20 4.08 -11.11 -2.23
N LEU A 21 4.40 -9.83 -1.99
CA LEU A 21 5.77 -9.34 -2.07
C LEU A 21 6.62 -9.89 -0.93
N HIS A 22 7.84 -10.38 -1.21
CA HIS A 22 8.76 -10.95 -0.20
C HIS A 22 10.12 -10.26 -0.12
N HIS A 23 10.38 -9.26 -0.97
CA HIS A 23 11.65 -8.53 -1.01
C HIS A 23 11.39 -7.05 -1.24
N VAL A 24 12.29 -6.20 -0.73
CA VAL A 24 12.28 -4.76 -1.00
C VAL A 24 12.45 -4.53 -2.50
N LEU A 25 11.67 -3.63 -3.06
CA LEU A 25 11.79 -3.29 -4.48
C LEU A 25 13.12 -2.61 -4.77
N THR A 26 13.80 -3.07 -5.82
CA THR A 26 15.01 -2.44 -6.34
C THR A 26 14.65 -1.16 -7.09
N GLN A 27 15.65 -0.32 -7.35
CA GLN A 27 15.47 0.88 -8.15
C GLN A 27 14.86 0.57 -9.52
N ASP A 28 15.33 -0.48 -10.21
CA ASP A 28 14.77 -0.92 -11.49
C ASP A 28 13.28 -1.29 -11.39
N HIS A 29 12.85 -1.92 -10.30
CA HIS A 29 11.43 -2.22 -10.07
C HIS A 29 10.62 -0.93 -9.89
N ILE A 30 11.14 0.04 -9.14
CA ILE A 30 10.47 1.34 -8.93
C ILE A 30 10.34 2.10 -10.26
N GLU A 31 11.40 2.11 -11.07
CA GLU A 31 11.38 2.73 -12.40
C GLU A 31 10.39 2.04 -13.34
N ALA A 32 10.32 0.70 -13.30
CA ALA A 32 9.36 -0.07 -14.10
C ALA A 32 7.90 0.14 -13.65
N LEU A 33 7.65 0.36 -12.35
CA LEU A 33 6.32 0.70 -11.85
C LEU A 33 5.86 2.09 -12.32
N GLY A 34 6.80 3.03 -12.41
CA GLY A 34 6.51 4.42 -12.75
C GLY A 34 5.67 5.13 -11.69
N ARG A 35 4.87 6.11 -12.11
CA ARG A 35 4.02 6.89 -11.20
C ARG A 35 2.85 6.05 -10.70
N ILE A 36 2.78 5.85 -9.38
CA ILE A 36 1.66 5.18 -8.71
C ILE A 36 0.88 6.18 -7.87
N ASP A 37 -0.45 6.18 -8.03
CA ASP A 37 -1.37 7.01 -7.25
C ASP A 37 -1.90 6.26 -6.02
N VAL A 38 -2.18 4.96 -6.18
CA VAL A 38 -2.69 4.11 -5.11
C VAL A 38 -1.93 2.81 -5.08
N VAL A 39 -1.45 2.40 -3.91
CA VAL A 39 -0.78 1.11 -3.73
C VAL A 39 -1.57 0.21 -2.79
N LEU A 40 -1.86 -0.99 -3.26
CA LEU A 40 -2.42 -2.09 -2.47
C LEU A 40 -1.23 -2.92 -1.95
N ALA A 41 -0.97 -2.82 -0.66
CA ALA A 41 0.26 -3.34 -0.05
C ALA A 41 -0.04 -4.46 0.96
N PRO A 42 0.61 -5.63 0.86
CA PRO A 42 0.47 -6.67 1.88
C PRO A 42 1.21 -6.25 3.16
N VAL A 43 0.59 -6.41 4.34
CA VAL A 43 1.13 -5.88 5.60
C VAL A 43 1.14 -6.87 6.77
N ASP A 44 1.03 -8.17 6.52
CA ASP A 44 1.16 -9.17 7.59
C ASP A 44 2.55 -9.18 8.23
N GLY A 45 3.60 -8.90 7.45
CA GLY A 45 4.98 -8.85 7.93
C GLY A 45 5.54 -10.20 8.37
N SER A 46 4.94 -11.31 7.94
CA SER A 46 5.33 -12.68 8.28
C SER A 46 5.41 -13.59 7.06
N TYR A 47 4.30 -13.77 6.34
CA TYR A 47 4.24 -14.50 5.08
C TYR A 47 4.74 -13.64 3.93
N THR A 48 4.49 -12.33 3.99
CA THR A 48 5.03 -11.34 3.05
C THR A 48 6.25 -10.63 3.63
N LEU A 49 6.75 -9.63 2.89
CA LEU A 49 7.84 -8.76 3.26
C LEU A 49 7.62 -8.21 4.67
N ASP A 50 8.68 -8.21 5.48
CA ASP A 50 8.62 -7.65 6.82
C ASP A 50 8.20 -6.16 6.80
N ILE A 51 7.72 -5.68 7.94
CA ILE A 51 7.13 -4.33 8.04
C ILE A 51 8.14 -3.23 7.71
N ASP A 52 9.43 -3.41 8.03
CA ASP A 52 10.44 -2.39 7.77
C ASP A 52 10.80 -2.35 6.28
N GLY A 53 10.94 -3.50 5.63
CA GLY A 53 11.11 -3.59 4.18
C GLY A 53 9.88 -3.09 3.42
N MET A 54 8.67 -3.33 3.93
CA MET A 54 7.45 -2.77 3.33
C MET A 54 7.40 -1.25 3.49
N ARG A 55 7.81 -0.70 4.64
CA ARG A 55 7.92 0.76 4.81
C ARG A 55 8.90 1.37 3.81
N GLU A 56 10.06 0.74 3.62
CA GLU A 56 11.06 1.18 2.62
C GLU A 56 10.47 1.15 1.21
N THR A 57 9.81 0.06 0.85
CA THR A 57 9.13 -0.11 -0.44
C THR A 57 8.07 0.98 -0.68
N LEU A 58 7.20 1.24 0.31
CA LEU A 58 6.16 2.27 0.20
C LEU A 58 6.76 3.67 0.06
N LYS A 59 7.85 3.95 0.76
CA LYS A 59 8.58 5.23 0.66
C LYS A 59 9.20 5.42 -0.73
N ALA A 60 9.74 4.36 -1.32
CA ALA A 60 10.30 4.39 -2.66
C ALA A 60 9.21 4.58 -3.74
N ILE A 61 8.06 3.91 -3.59
CA ILE A 61 6.90 4.07 -4.48
C ILE A 61 6.31 5.48 -4.36
N ASN A 62 6.31 6.07 -3.15
CA ASN A 62 5.84 7.42 -2.86
C ASN A 62 4.42 7.72 -3.38
N ALA A 63 3.53 6.73 -3.28
CA ALA A 63 2.13 6.90 -3.63
C ALA A 63 1.40 7.75 -2.58
N PRO A 64 0.50 8.67 -2.99
CA PRO A 64 -0.28 9.47 -2.04
C PRO A 64 -1.21 8.62 -1.18
N LEU A 65 -1.70 7.49 -1.70
CA LEU A 65 -2.62 6.61 -0.99
C LEU A 65 -2.10 5.17 -0.90
N VAL A 66 -2.05 4.63 0.31
CA VAL A 66 -1.76 3.23 0.63
C VAL A 66 -3.03 2.57 1.14
N ILE A 67 -3.40 1.44 0.58
CA ILE A 67 -4.46 0.58 1.11
C ILE A 67 -3.82 -0.73 1.57
N PRO A 68 -3.77 -1.00 2.88
CA PRO A 68 -3.21 -2.24 3.39
C PRO A 68 -4.12 -3.41 3.04
N MET A 69 -3.50 -4.53 2.67
CA MET A 69 -4.12 -5.83 2.41
C MET A 69 -3.30 -6.93 3.11
N HIS A 70 -3.74 -8.19 3.00
CA HIS A 70 -3.06 -9.34 3.61
C HIS A 70 -2.69 -9.13 5.09
N TYR A 71 -3.64 -8.76 5.95
CA TYR A 71 -3.45 -8.81 7.40
C TYR A 71 -4.53 -9.70 8.01
N PHE A 72 -4.11 -10.61 8.89
CA PHE A 72 -4.99 -11.65 9.44
C PHE A 72 -5.64 -11.26 10.76
N SER A 73 -5.25 -10.12 11.33
CA SER A 73 -5.77 -9.61 12.59
C SER A 73 -5.59 -8.10 12.70
N ALA A 74 -6.41 -7.46 13.54
CA ALA A 74 -6.24 -6.05 13.90
C ALA A 74 -4.85 -5.78 14.49
N TRP A 75 -4.31 -6.71 15.27
CA TRP A 75 -2.98 -6.58 15.87
C TRP A 75 -1.87 -6.45 14.82
N GLY A 76 -1.89 -7.27 13.75
CA GLY A 76 -0.90 -7.19 12.68
C GLY A 76 -0.97 -5.84 11.95
N LEU A 77 -2.19 -5.39 11.64
CA LEU A 77 -2.43 -4.09 11.05
C LEU A 77 -1.93 -2.95 11.96
N ASP A 78 -2.26 -2.98 13.24
CA ASP A 78 -1.87 -1.93 14.18
C ASP A 78 -0.34 -1.87 14.36
N ARG A 79 0.36 -3.01 14.27
CA ARG A 79 1.83 -3.05 14.27
C ARG A 79 2.40 -2.36 13.03
N PHE A 80 1.82 -2.60 11.86
CA PHE A 80 2.20 -1.92 10.61
C PHE A 80 1.97 -0.41 10.70
N LEU A 81 0.77 0.00 11.09
CA LEU A 81 0.40 1.43 11.22
C LEU A 81 1.31 2.16 12.22
N SER A 82 1.58 1.55 13.37
CA SER A 82 2.49 2.12 14.38
C SER A 82 3.91 2.30 13.84
N ARG A 83 4.36 1.42 12.95
CA ARG A 83 5.71 1.43 12.40
C ARG A 83 5.91 2.40 11.24
N LEU A 84 4.82 2.79 10.56
CA LEU A 84 4.80 3.92 9.63
C LEU A 84 4.89 5.27 10.36
N GLY A 85 4.41 5.35 11.60
CA GLY A 85 4.50 6.55 12.42
C GLY A 85 3.73 7.75 11.84
N GLU A 86 4.21 8.96 12.11
CA GLU A 86 3.54 10.21 11.74
C GLU A 86 3.71 10.61 10.26
N GLU A 87 4.57 9.88 9.52
CA GLU A 87 4.81 10.09 8.08
C GLU A 87 3.52 9.93 7.28
N TYR A 88 2.65 9.01 7.70
CA TYR A 88 1.37 8.72 7.05
C TYR A 88 0.19 9.16 7.92
N ALA A 89 -0.78 9.86 7.33
CA ALA A 89 -2.09 9.99 7.95
C ALA A 89 -2.80 8.63 7.91
N VAL A 90 -3.55 8.28 8.96
CA VAL A 90 -4.33 7.04 9.00
C VAL A 90 -5.81 7.38 8.99
N VAL A 91 -6.52 6.85 7.99
CA VAL A 91 -7.98 6.99 7.86
C VAL A 91 -8.59 5.61 7.86
N ARG A 92 -9.58 5.38 8.74
CA ARG A 92 -10.34 4.11 8.79
C ARG A 92 -11.73 4.34 8.21
N GLN A 93 -12.12 3.55 7.22
CA GLN A 93 -13.47 3.59 6.66
C GLN A 93 -14.41 2.64 7.40
N THR A 94 -15.70 2.95 7.31
CA THR A 94 -16.79 2.08 7.77
C THR A 94 -17.34 1.18 6.66
N SER A 95 -17.03 1.50 5.40
CA SER A 95 -17.45 0.75 4.21
C SER A 95 -16.28 -0.05 3.63
N PRO A 96 -16.50 -1.32 3.18
CA PRO A 96 -15.47 -2.14 2.52
C PRO A 96 -15.14 -1.68 1.09
N THR A 97 -15.73 -0.58 0.64
CA THR A 97 -15.55 -0.04 -0.72
C THR A 97 -15.19 1.44 -0.66
N VAL A 98 -14.24 1.85 -1.50
CA VAL A 98 -13.86 3.24 -1.71
C VAL A 98 -14.00 3.63 -3.17
N MET A 99 -14.49 4.84 -3.42
CA MET A 99 -14.46 5.47 -4.74
C MET A 99 -13.21 6.34 -4.84
N LEU A 100 -12.42 6.15 -5.89
CA LEU A 100 -11.17 6.86 -6.11
C LEU A 100 -11.31 7.79 -7.32
N ALA A 101 -10.89 9.04 -7.15
CA ALA A 101 -10.74 10.00 -8.23
C ALA A 101 -9.45 10.79 -8.01
N ARG A 102 -8.75 11.13 -9.09
CA ARG A 102 -7.42 11.77 -9.02
C ARG A 102 -7.46 13.08 -8.23
N GLU A 103 -8.55 13.83 -8.35
CA GLU A 103 -8.78 15.13 -7.72
C GLU A 103 -9.03 15.01 -6.21
N THR A 104 -9.43 13.82 -5.76
CA THR A 104 -9.73 13.52 -4.35
C THR A 104 -8.61 12.78 -3.63
N LEU A 105 -7.52 12.45 -4.33
CA LEU A 105 -6.38 11.81 -3.70
C LEU A 105 -5.77 12.73 -2.65
N PRO A 106 -5.33 12.18 -1.51
CA PRO A 106 -4.83 12.98 -0.40
C PRO A 106 -3.51 13.64 -0.78
N THR A 107 -3.32 14.87 -0.31
CA THR A 107 -2.07 15.64 -0.53
C THR A 107 -0.96 15.24 0.43
N LYS A 108 -1.31 14.71 1.61
CA LYS A 108 -0.38 14.05 2.54
C LYS A 108 -0.44 12.54 2.31
N PRO A 109 0.70 11.81 2.32
CA PRO A 109 0.70 10.35 2.30
C PRO A 109 -0.27 9.79 3.33
N THR A 110 -1.19 8.94 2.88
CA THR A 110 -2.28 8.45 3.72
C THR A 110 -2.44 6.95 3.58
N VAL A 111 -2.63 6.27 4.70
CA VAL A 111 -3.06 4.88 4.77
C VAL A 111 -4.57 4.86 4.99
N LEU A 112 -5.29 4.34 4.00
CA LEU A 112 -6.73 4.14 4.07
C LEU A 112 -7.04 2.69 4.41
N VAL A 113 -7.43 2.45 5.65
CA VAL A 113 -7.85 1.14 6.12
C VAL A 113 -9.33 0.94 5.77
N LEU A 114 -9.60 -0.03 4.90
CA LEU A 114 -10.94 -0.53 4.66
C LEU A 114 -11.28 -1.61 5.70
N PRO A 115 -12.55 -1.72 6.16
CA PRO A 115 -12.96 -2.76 7.07
C PRO A 115 -12.84 -4.13 6.37
N GLY A 116 -12.18 -5.08 7.05
CA GLY A 116 -12.22 -6.49 6.68
C GLY A 116 -13.61 -7.09 6.89
N ARG A 117 -13.87 -8.23 6.26
CA ARG A 117 -15.01 -9.09 6.62
C ARG A 117 -14.65 -10.00 7.78
#